data_AF-A0A850S5P3-F1
#
_entry.id   AF-A0A850S5P3-F1
#
_cell.length_a   1.000
_cell.length_b   1.000
_cell.length_c   1.000
_cell.angle_alpha   90.00
_cell.angle_beta   90.00
_cell.angle_gamma   90.00
#
_symmetry.space_group_name_H-M   'P 1'
#
loop_
_entity.id
_entity.type
_entity.pdbx_description
1 polymer ?
#
loop_
_entity_poly.entity_id
_entity_poly.type
_entity_poly.pdbx_seq_one_letter_code
_entity_poly.pdbx_strand_id
1 'polypeptide(L)'
;MIALAIASLALLGLSLNLAFSTSLTQPDWAMALLLAGILARRHNWIWVLPAIILHDLVLHWSVGLSSIVVALIPLAMIYFDQHLGAGLPQRIVLMTLASLSLLHWGWDATALLLTLCLCVPIWHLLTGLYAQEPA
;
A
#
# COMPACT_ATOMS: atom_id res chain seq x y z
N MET A 1 17.24 3.13 5.40
CA MET A 1 16.95 1.85 6.09
C MET A 1 15.46 1.52 6.11
N ILE A 2 14.58 2.51 6.32
CA ILE A 2 13.12 2.31 6.38
C ILE A 2 12.56 1.60 5.14
N ALA A 3 12.95 2.02 3.92
CA ALA A 3 12.46 1.40 2.68
C ALA A 3 12.75 -0.11 2.58
N LEU A 4 13.98 -0.52 2.93
CA LEU A 4 14.37 -1.93 2.92
C LEU A 4 13.57 -2.74 3.95
N ALA A 5 13.34 -2.17 5.14
CA ALA A 5 12.54 -2.79 6.18
C ALA A 5 11.07 -2.96 5.75
N ILE A 6 10.47 -1.94 5.11
CA ILE A 6 9.10 -2.06 4.59
C ILE A 6 9.04 -3.12 3.48
N ALA A 7 10.00 -3.13 2.56
CA ALA A 7 10.04 -4.11 1.47
C ALA A 7 10.19 -5.54 2.01
N SER A 8 11.05 -5.77 3.01
CA SER A 8 11.20 -7.10 3.62
C SER A 8 9.96 -7.54 4.39
N LEU A 9 9.33 -6.63 5.12
CA LEU A 9 8.05 -6.90 5.79
C LEU A 9 6.93 -7.16 4.79
N ALA A 10 6.91 -6.48 3.64
CA ALA A 10 5.94 -6.71 2.58
C ALA A 10 6.12 -8.10 1.94
N LEU A 11 7.36 -8.55 1.73
CA LEU A 11 7.65 -9.92 1.27
C LEU A 11 7.26 -10.99 2.29
N LEU A 12 7.48 -10.71 3.58
CA LEU A 12 6.97 -11.57 4.66
C LEU A 12 5.43 -11.62 4.62
N GLY A 13 4.78 -10.46 4.50
CA GLY A 13 3.33 -10.34 4.36
C GLY A 13 2.79 -11.14 3.18
N LEU A 14 3.40 -11.01 2.01
CA LEU A 14 3.08 -11.80 0.81
C LEU A 14 3.18 -13.31 1.07
N SER A 15 4.22 -13.73 1.79
CA SER A 15 4.42 -15.14 2.16
C SER A 15 3.32 -15.64 3.10
N LEU A 16 2.88 -14.81 4.06
CA LEU A 16 1.75 -15.13 4.94
C LEU A 16 0.43 -15.19 4.16
N ASN A 17 0.22 -14.24 3.23
CA ASN A 17 -0.95 -14.22 2.36
C ASN A 17 -1.08 -15.53 1.59
N LEU A 18 0.01 -16.03 1.02
CA LEU A 18 0.04 -17.34 0.34
C LEU A 18 -0.18 -18.51 1.31
N ALA A 19 0.56 -18.54 2.41
CA ALA A 19 0.55 -19.65 3.37
C ALA A 19 -0.82 -19.90 4.00
N PHE A 20 -1.58 -18.84 4.25
CA PHE A 20 -2.89 -18.92 4.92
C PHE A 20 -4.08 -18.60 4.01
N SER A 21 -3.87 -18.52 2.69
CA SER A 21 -4.87 -18.12 1.69
C SER A 21 -6.21 -18.87 1.77
N THR A 22 -6.20 -20.14 2.19
CA THR A 22 -7.39 -21.00 2.30
C THR A 22 -7.85 -21.24 3.74
N SER A 23 -7.06 -20.80 4.73
CA SER A 23 -7.25 -21.18 6.13
C SER A 23 -7.84 -20.07 6.99
N LEU A 24 -7.55 -18.81 6.65
CA LEU A 24 -7.93 -17.65 7.45
C LEU A 24 -8.31 -16.48 6.56
N THR A 25 -9.35 -15.75 6.96
CA THR A 25 -9.56 -14.39 6.46
C THR A 25 -8.46 -13.50 7.01
N GLN A 26 -7.64 -12.93 6.14
CA GLN A 26 -6.49 -12.12 6.50
C GLN A 26 -6.47 -10.83 5.67
N PRO A 27 -5.89 -9.73 6.19
CA PRO A 27 -5.61 -8.58 5.36
C PRO A 27 -4.62 -8.95 4.26
N ASP A 28 -4.58 -8.11 3.23
CA ASP A 28 -3.45 -8.04 2.34
C ASP A 28 -2.30 -7.29 3.05
N TRP A 29 -1.42 -8.06 3.71
CA TRP A 29 -0.32 -7.53 4.50
C TRP A 29 0.65 -6.74 3.64
N ALA A 30 0.96 -7.30 2.46
CA ALA A 30 1.89 -6.70 1.51
C ALA A 30 1.33 -5.38 0.96
N MET A 31 0.08 -5.37 0.49
CA MET A 31 -0.57 -4.16 0.03
C MET A 31 -0.66 -3.09 1.12
N ALA A 32 -1.05 -3.45 2.35
CA ALA A 32 -1.15 -2.50 3.45
C ALA A 32 0.20 -1.79 3.73
N LEU A 33 1.30 -2.54 3.74
CA LEU A 33 2.66 -2.02 3.96
C LEU A 33 3.15 -1.14 2.81
N LEU A 34 2.96 -1.59 1.58
CA LEU A 34 3.39 -0.88 0.37
C LEU A 34 2.59 0.42 0.17
N LEU A 35 1.28 0.36 0.39
CA LEU A 35 0.38 1.51 0.33
C LEU A 35 0.69 2.53 1.44
N ALA A 36 0.95 2.06 2.66
CA ALA A 36 1.40 2.92 3.74
C ALA A 36 2.73 3.60 3.42
N GLY A 37 3.68 2.86 2.82
CA GLY A 37 4.98 3.38 2.40
C GLY A 37 4.88 4.51 1.38
N ILE A 38 4.08 4.34 0.33
CA ILE A 38 3.94 5.36 -0.73
C ILE A 38 3.18 6.60 -0.23
N LEU A 39 2.15 6.41 0.61
CA LEU A 39 1.38 7.51 1.19
C LEU A 39 2.17 8.30 2.25
N ALA A 40 3.10 7.66 2.95
CA ALA A 40 3.95 8.31 3.95
C ALA A 40 5.00 9.23 3.31
N ARG A 41 5.63 8.80 2.21
CA ARG A 41 6.61 9.61 1.48
C ARG A 41 6.53 9.32 -0.01
N ARG A 42 6.12 10.33 -0.80
CA ARG A 42 5.91 10.20 -2.25
C ARG A 42 7.09 9.59 -3.01
N HIS A 43 8.33 9.89 -2.59
CA HIS A 43 9.55 9.41 -3.26
C HIS A 43 9.76 7.89 -3.13
N ASN A 44 9.01 7.22 -2.25
CA ASN A 44 9.04 5.77 -2.11
C ASN A 44 8.51 5.03 -3.35
N TRP A 45 7.88 5.72 -4.30
CA TRP A 45 7.37 5.12 -5.54
C TRP A 45 8.41 4.26 -6.27
N ILE A 46 9.70 4.65 -6.24
CA ILE A 46 10.78 3.96 -6.96
C ILE A 46 10.88 2.49 -6.54
N TRP A 47 10.69 2.19 -5.25
CA TRP A 47 10.77 0.82 -4.73
C TRP A 47 9.40 0.21 -4.44
N VAL A 48 8.36 1.03 -4.19
CA VAL A 48 6.99 0.53 -4.00
C VAL A 48 6.42 -0.03 -5.30
N LEU A 49 6.62 0.62 -6.46
CA LEU A 49 6.05 0.12 -7.70
C LEU A 49 6.59 -1.24 -8.13
N PRO A 50 7.91 -1.50 -8.13
CA PRO A 50 8.43 -2.84 -8.37
C PRO A 50 7.87 -3.88 -7.40
N ALA A 51 7.70 -3.51 -6.12
CA ALA A 51 7.16 -4.43 -5.12
C ALA A 51 5.66 -4.73 -5.33
N ILE A 52 4.86 -3.76 -5.77
CA ILE A 52 3.46 -3.98 -6.14
C ILE A 52 3.33 -4.84 -7.41
N ILE A 53 4.21 -4.63 -8.40
CA ILE A 53 4.22 -5.49 -9.60
C ILE A 53 4.54 -6.93 -9.20
N LEU A 54 5.53 -7.13 -8.33
CA LEU A 54 5.85 -8.45 -7.80
C LEU A 54 4.67 -9.05 -7.02
N HIS A 55 4.01 -8.24 -6.21
CA HIS A 55 2.81 -8.63 -5.47
C HIS A 55 1.70 -9.14 -6.39
N ASP A 56 1.31 -8.34 -7.38
CA ASP A 56 0.24 -8.69 -8.33
C ASP A 56 0.63 -9.94 -9.15
N LEU A 57 1.90 -10.06 -9.54
CA LEU A 57 2.39 -11.23 -10.26
C LEU A 57 2.33 -12.50 -9.40
N VAL A 58 2.67 -12.40 -8.12
CA VAL A 58 2.72 -13.56 -7.21
C VAL A 58 1.33 -13.99 -6.76
N LEU A 59 0.43 -13.05 -6.44
CA LEU A 59 -0.91 -13.39 -5.95
C LEU A 59 -1.93 -13.61 -7.08
N HIS A 60 -1.78 -12.92 -8.21
CA HIS A 60 -2.80 -12.90 -9.28
C HIS A 60 -2.28 -13.35 -10.64
N TRP A 61 -0.99 -13.69 -10.77
CA TRP A 61 -0.36 -14.09 -12.03
C TRP A 61 -0.57 -13.06 -13.16
N SER A 62 -0.65 -11.78 -12.80
CA SER A 62 -0.94 -10.68 -13.73
C SER A 62 -0.32 -9.37 -13.24
N VAL A 63 -0.02 -8.45 -14.17
CA VAL A 63 0.27 -7.06 -13.81
C VAL A 63 -1.06 -6.34 -13.71
N GLY A 64 -1.56 -6.21 -12.48
CA GLY A 64 -2.96 -5.98 -12.26
C GLY A 64 -3.39 -4.52 -12.15
N LEU A 65 -4.70 -4.33 -12.02
CA LEU A 65 -5.33 -3.03 -11.75
C LEU A 65 -4.68 -2.32 -10.55
N SER A 66 -4.27 -3.08 -9.52
CA SER A 66 -3.63 -2.56 -8.32
C SER A 66 -2.31 -1.86 -8.61
N SER A 67 -1.45 -2.45 -9.45
CA SER A 67 -0.21 -1.78 -9.91
C SER A 67 -0.46 -0.45 -10.62
N ILE A 68 -1.48 -0.37 -11.47
CA ILE A 68 -1.86 0.87 -12.18
C ILE A 68 -2.35 1.91 -11.18
N VAL A 69 -3.26 1.53 -10.28
CA VAL A 69 -3.82 2.46 -9.30
C VAL A 69 -2.73 2.98 -8.35
N VAL A 70 -1.83 2.12 -7.88
CA VAL A 70 -0.72 2.53 -7.00
C VAL A 70 0.29 3.42 -7.76
N ALA A 71 0.54 3.18 -9.04
CA ALA A 71 1.37 4.05 -9.89
C ALA A 71 0.81 5.46 -10.06
N LEU A 72 -0.52 5.63 -9.96
CA LEU A 72 -1.17 6.94 -10.01
C LEU A 72 -1.10 7.70 -8.68
N ILE A 73 -0.86 7.03 -7.55
CA ILE A 73 -0.84 7.67 -6.23
C ILE A 73 0.19 8.80 -6.14
N PRO A 74 1.47 8.62 -6.53
CA PRO A 74 2.46 9.71 -6.46
C PRO A 74 2.05 10.94 -7.27
N LEU A 75 1.48 10.73 -8.46
CA LEU A 75 1.00 11.81 -9.33
C LEU A 75 -0.18 12.55 -8.68
N ALA A 76 -1.14 11.80 -8.15
CA ALA A 76 -2.28 12.36 -7.43
C ALA A 76 -1.83 13.13 -6.19
N MET A 77 -0.87 12.60 -5.43
CA MET A 77 -0.30 13.28 -4.26
C MET A 77 0.36 14.60 -4.66
N ILE A 78 1.13 14.66 -5.76
CA ILE A 78 1.74 15.92 -6.24
C ILE A 78 0.65 16.94 -6.58
N TYR A 79 -0.38 16.52 -7.33
CA TYR A 79 -1.47 17.40 -7.73
C TYR A 79 -2.24 17.94 -6.53
N PHE A 80 -2.68 17.07 -5.63
CA PHE A 80 -3.49 17.50 -4.48
C PHE A 80 -2.67 18.27 -3.44
N ASP A 81 -1.42 17.88 -3.18
CA ASP A 81 -0.56 18.62 -2.25
C ASP A 81 -0.31 20.06 -2.73
N GLN A 82 -0.28 20.30 -4.05
CA GLN A 82 -0.15 21.64 -4.64
C GLN A 82 -1.43 22.49 -4.54
N HIS A 83 -2.61 21.88 -4.70
CA HIS A 83 -3.88 22.62 -4.81
C HIS A 83 -4.64 22.72 -3.48
N LEU A 84 -4.55 21.68 -2.64
CA LEU A 84 -5.31 21.53 -1.40
C LEU A 84 -4.42 21.53 -0.15
N GLY A 85 -3.09 21.47 -0.33
CA GLY A 85 -2.12 21.29 0.74
C GLY A 85 -2.02 19.83 1.22
N ALA A 86 -1.03 19.56 2.09
CA ALA A 86 -0.80 18.23 2.64
C ALA A 86 -1.87 17.88 3.71
N GLY A 87 -3.02 17.38 3.26
CA GLY A 87 -4.14 16.98 4.13
C GLY A 87 -4.21 15.47 4.43
N LEU A 88 -4.82 15.14 5.57
CA LEU A 88 -5.26 13.77 5.94
C LEU A 88 -6.35 13.22 4.99
N PRO A 89 -7.41 13.97 4.62
CA PRO A 89 -8.53 13.43 3.84
C PRO A 89 -8.11 12.88 2.47
N GLN A 90 -7.24 13.58 1.75
CA GLN A 90 -6.72 13.14 0.45
C GLN A 90 -6.00 11.79 0.53
N ARG A 91 -5.21 11.55 1.59
CA ARG A 91 -4.45 10.31 1.77
C ARG A 91 -5.38 9.14 2.07
N ILE A 92 -6.43 9.37 2.87
CA ILE A 92 -7.47 8.37 3.14
C ILE A 92 -8.25 8.01 1.87
N VAL A 93 -8.58 8.99 1.03
CA VAL A 93 -9.25 8.74 -0.26
C VAL A 93 -8.36 7.90 -1.17
N LEU A 94 -7.08 8.27 -1.33
CA LEU A 94 -6.13 7.50 -2.14
C LEU A 94 -5.92 6.08 -1.60
N MET A 95 -5.82 5.92 -0.27
CA MET A 95 -5.73 4.62 0.39
C MET A 95 -6.95 3.75 0.10
N THR A 96 -8.14 4.32 0.23
CA THR A 96 -9.41 3.61 -0.02
C THR A 96 -9.52 3.21 -1.49
N LEU A 97 -9.22 4.11 -2.43
CA LEU A 97 -9.26 3.82 -3.86
C LEU A 97 -8.27 2.72 -4.26
N ALA A 98 -7.05 2.76 -3.73
CA ALA A 98 -6.05 1.74 -3.96
C ALA A 98 -6.49 0.38 -3.40
N SER A 99 -7.06 0.37 -2.19
CA SER A 99 -7.56 -0.87 -1.58
C SER A 99 -8.73 -1.44 -2.38
N LEU A 100 -9.69 -0.61 -2.83
CA LEU A 100 -10.83 -1.03 -3.65
C LEU A 100 -10.41 -1.72 -4.96
N SER A 101 -9.20 -1.46 -5.47
CA SER A 101 -8.69 -2.19 -6.64
C SER A 101 -8.59 -3.71 -6.41
N LEU A 102 -8.44 -4.16 -5.16
CA LEU A 102 -8.39 -5.58 -4.79
C LEU A 102 -9.73 -6.29 -4.97
N LEU A 103 -10.87 -5.58 -4.91
CA LEU A 103 -12.20 -6.17 -5.18
C LEU A 103 -12.26 -6.75 -6.59
N HIS A 104 -11.59 -6.11 -7.55
CA HIS A 104 -11.53 -6.60 -8.93
C HIS A 104 -10.88 -7.99 -9.02
N TRP A 105 -9.94 -8.27 -8.11
CA TRP A 105 -9.24 -9.55 -8.01
C TRP A 105 -9.97 -10.59 -7.14
N GLY A 106 -11.21 -10.32 -6.74
CA GLY A 106 -12.02 -11.26 -5.97
C GLY A 106 -11.68 -11.32 -4.48
N TRP A 107 -10.96 -10.33 -3.95
CA TRP A 107 -10.75 -10.23 -2.51
C TRP A 107 -12.06 -9.96 -1.78
N ASP A 108 -12.24 -10.62 -0.64
CA ASP A 108 -13.43 -10.44 0.19
C ASP A 108 -13.45 -9.05 0.85
N ALA A 109 -14.65 -8.49 1.03
CA ALA A 109 -14.85 -7.19 1.65
C ALA A 109 -14.30 -7.12 3.08
N THR A 110 -14.33 -8.24 3.82
CA THR A 110 -13.74 -8.29 5.17
C THR A 110 -12.22 -8.18 5.13
N ALA A 111 -11.57 -8.85 4.17
CA ALA A 111 -10.13 -8.76 3.96
C ALA A 111 -9.70 -7.33 3.59
N LEU A 112 -10.47 -6.65 2.73
CA LEU A 112 -10.27 -5.23 2.41
C LEU A 112 -10.37 -4.32 3.63
N LEU A 113 -11.38 -4.53 4.47
CA LEU A 113 -11.53 -3.75 5.69
C LEU A 113 -10.35 -3.97 6.63
N LEU A 114 -9.88 -5.22 6.77
CA LEU A 114 -8.68 -5.55 7.54
C LEU A 114 -7.43 -4.89 6.94
N THR A 115 -7.28 -4.89 5.61
CA THR A 115 -6.17 -4.20 4.91
C THR A 115 -6.17 -2.71 5.24
N LEU A 116 -7.34 -2.06 5.21
CA LEU A 116 -7.48 -0.65 5.58
C LEU A 116 -7.16 -0.41 7.06
N CYS A 117 -7.71 -1.23 7.95
CA CYS A 117 -7.46 -1.16 9.40
C CYS A 117 -5.97 -1.34 9.74
N LEU A 118 -5.24 -2.15 8.96
CA LEU A 118 -3.81 -2.34 9.10
C LEU A 118 -3.01 -1.19 8.47
N CYS A 119 -3.44 -0.70 7.31
CA CYS A 119 -2.72 0.33 6.55
C CYS A 119 -2.69 1.68 7.28
N VAL A 120 -3.81 2.10 7.88
CA VAL A 120 -3.91 3.41 8.59
C VAL A 120 -2.87 3.58 9.70
N PRO A 121 -2.75 2.67 10.70
CA PRO A 121 -1.76 2.83 11.76
C PRO A 121 -0.32 2.73 11.25
N ILE A 122 -0.04 1.85 10.27
CA ILE A 122 1.29 1.74 9.67
C ILE A 122 1.65 3.06 8.97
N TRP A 123 0.74 3.61 8.17
CA TRP A 123 0.94 4.88 7.49
C TRP A 123 1.21 6.02 8.49
N HIS A 124 0.44 6.08 9.57
CA HIS A 124 0.64 7.06 10.63
C HIS A 124 2.04 6.95 11.26
N LEU A 125 2.46 5.74 11.61
CA LEU A 125 3.80 5.49 12.18
C LEU A 125 4.93 5.85 11.20
N LEU A 126 4.81 5.43 9.94
CA LEU A 126 5.81 5.72 8.91
C LEU A 126 5.93 7.23 8.66
N THR A 127 4.81 7.95 8.64
CA THR A 127 4.83 9.41 8.49
C THR A 127 5.58 10.07 9.63
N GLY A 128 5.39 9.61 10.87
CA GLY A 128 6.13 10.08 12.04
C GLY A 128 7.63 9.80 11.94
N LEU A 129 8.02 8.59 11.52
CA LEU A 129 9.43 8.22 11.32
C LEU A 129 10.09 9.07 10.23
N TYR A 130 9.42 9.25 9.09
CA TYR A 130 9.94 10.06 8.00
C TYR A 130 9.98 11.56 8.29
N ALA A 131 9.21 12.06 9.26
CA ALA A 131 9.30 13.43 9.72
C ALA A 131 10.53 13.68 10.63
N GLN A 132 11.07 12.61 11.24
CA GLN A 132 12.25 12.67 12.11
C GLN A 132 13.57 12.54 11.33
N GLU A 133 13.55 11.96 10.13
CA GLU A 133 14.72 11.92 9.25
C GLU A 133 14.90 13.26 8.52
N PRO A 134 16.07 13.93 8.62
CA PRO A 134 16.37 15.09 7.78
C PRO A 134 16.40 14.69 6.30
N ALA A 135 15.85 15.57 5.45
CA ALA A 135 15.68 15.36 4.01
C ALA A 135 17.01 15.19 3.26
#